data_AF-A0A455BK07-F1
#
_entry.id   AF-A0A455BK07-F1
#
_cell.length_a   1.000
_cell.length_b   1.000
_cell.length_c   1.000
_cell.angle_alpha   90.00
_cell.angle_beta   90.00
_cell.angle_gamma   90.00
#
_symmetry.space_group_name_H-M   'P 1'
#
loop_
_entity.id
_entity.type
_entity.pdbx_description
1 polymer ?
#
loop_
_entity_poly.entity_id
_entity_poly.type
_entity_poly.pdbx_seq_one_letter_code
_entity_poly.pdbx_strand_id
1 'polypeptide(L)'
;MYKRNGLMASVLVTSATPQGSSSSDSLEGQGCDYASKSYDAVVFDVLKVTPEEFASQITLMDIPVFKAIQPEELASCGWSKKEKHSLAPNVVAFTRRFNQVSFWVVREILTAQTLKIRAEILSHFVKIAKKLLELNNLHSLMSVVSALQSAPIFRLTKTWALLNRKDKTTFEKLDYLMSKEDNYKRTREYIRSLKMVPSIPYLEVCLLVFPKN
;
A
#
# COMPACT_ATOMS: atom_id res chain seq x y z
N MET A 1 48.80 20.96 -7.23
CA MET A 1 48.95 19.55 -7.69
C MET A 1 47.53 19.04 -7.91
N TYR A 2 46.99 18.75 -9.10
CA TYR A 2 47.56 18.13 -10.30
C TYR A 2 47.07 18.83 -11.60
N LYS A 3 47.90 18.69 -12.64
CA LYS A 3 47.74 19.25 -13.99
C LYS A 3 46.73 18.48 -14.85
N ARG A 4 46.21 19.21 -15.82
CA ARG A 4 45.40 18.83 -16.99
C ARG A 4 46.30 18.27 -18.12
N ASN A 5 45.66 17.60 -19.09
CA ASN A 5 46.08 17.21 -20.46
C ASN A 5 46.26 15.69 -20.63
N GLY A 6 45.76 15.00 -21.67
CA GLY A 6 45.06 15.45 -22.88
C GLY A 6 44.53 14.27 -23.72
N LEU A 7 43.60 14.62 -24.62
CA LEU A 7 43.24 14.05 -25.94
C LEU A 7 44.37 13.21 -26.62
N MET A 8 44.18 12.17 -27.45
CA MET A 8 43.16 11.74 -28.43
C MET A 8 43.50 10.28 -28.87
N ALA A 9 42.52 9.50 -29.38
CA ALA A 9 42.61 8.77 -30.67
C ALA A 9 41.52 7.68 -30.81
N SER A 10 40.91 7.67 -31.99
CA SER A 10 39.93 6.73 -32.55
C SER A 10 40.54 5.40 -33.04
N VAL A 11 39.69 4.37 -33.26
CA VAL A 11 39.55 3.56 -34.52
C VAL A 11 39.16 2.07 -34.27
N LEU A 12 38.04 1.71 -34.92
CA LEU A 12 37.52 0.46 -35.55
C LEU A 12 38.02 -0.97 -35.21
N VAL A 13 37.01 -1.82 -34.88
CA VAL A 13 36.64 -3.19 -35.33
C VAL A 13 37.65 -4.02 -36.16
N THR A 14 37.84 -5.30 -35.79
CA THR A 14 37.70 -6.49 -36.67
C THR A 14 37.77 -7.84 -35.94
N SER A 15 37.09 -8.81 -36.54
CA SER A 15 36.80 -10.21 -36.18
C SER A 15 37.96 -11.18 -36.36
N ALA A 16 37.98 -12.27 -35.58
CA ALA A 16 38.66 -13.52 -35.94
C ALA A 16 37.90 -14.76 -35.43
N THR A 17 37.46 -15.60 -36.37
CA THR A 17 37.00 -16.98 -36.20
C THR A 17 38.19 -17.96 -36.18
N PRO A 18 37.97 -19.19 -35.68
CA PRO A 18 38.50 -20.36 -36.40
C PRO A 18 37.39 -21.39 -36.71
N GLN A 19 37.46 -21.94 -37.92
CA GLN A 19 36.64 -23.06 -38.42
C GLN A 19 37.22 -24.43 -38.00
N GLY A 20 36.37 -25.47 -37.97
CA GLY A 20 36.78 -26.81 -38.36
C GLY A 20 35.92 -28.01 -37.90
N SER A 21 34.91 -28.40 -38.71
CA SER A 21 34.34 -29.77 -38.93
C SER A 21 33.69 -30.52 -37.74
N SER A 22 32.68 -31.40 -37.83
CA SER A 22 32.13 -32.23 -38.92
C SER A 22 30.73 -32.79 -38.55
N SER A 23 29.96 -33.11 -39.58
CA SER A 23 28.93 -34.16 -39.70
C SER A 23 27.49 -33.93 -39.21
N SER A 24 26.60 -34.16 -40.17
CA SER A 24 25.14 -34.17 -40.19
C SER A 24 24.52 -35.31 -39.39
N ASP A 25 23.40 -35.04 -38.72
CA ASP A 25 22.30 -36.00 -38.65
C ASP A 25 20.96 -35.25 -38.57
N SER A 26 20.06 -35.61 -39.50
CA SER A 26 18.73 -35.05 -39.65
C SER A 26 17.75 -35.81 -38.77
N LEU A 27 16.98 -35.11 -37.93
CA LEU A 27 15.73 -35.62 -37.40
C LEU A 27 14.67 -34.52 -37.42
N GLU A 28 13.77 -34.63 -38.39
CA GLU A 28 12.49 -33.92 -38.41
C GLU A 28 11.67 -34.37 -37.19
N GLY A 29 11.40 -33.43 -36.29
CA GLY A 29 10.61 -33.64 -35.08
C GLY A 29 9.44 -32.65 -35.02
N GLN A 30 8.35 -33.05 -35.68
CA GLN A 30 6.95 -32.77 -35.36
C GLN A 30 6.67 -31.55 -34.45
N GLY A 31 6.26 -30.44 -35.05
CA GLY A 31 5.76 -29.27 -34.35
C GLY A 31 4.56 -29.65 -33.47
N CYS A 32 4.77 -29.66 -32.16
CA CYS A 32 3.68 -29.62 -31.21
C CYS A 32 3.14 -28.19 -31.18
N ASP A 33 2.05 -27.95 -31.90
CA ASP A 33 1.20 -26.76 -31.73
C ASP A 33 0.58 -26.79 -30.32
N TYR A 34 1.40 -26.52 -29.31
CA TYR A 34 0.90 -25.91 -28.09
C TYR A 34 0.54 -24.48 -28.46
N ALA A 35 -0.62 -24.34 -29.10
CA ALA A 35 -1.31 -23.06 -29.20
C ALA A 35 -1.33 -22.47 -27.80
N SER A 36 -0.47 -21.47 -27.59
CA SER A 36 -0.41 -20.66 -26.38
C SER A 36 -1.80 -20.11 -26.18
N LYS A 37 -2.60 -20.78 -25.34
CA LYS A 37 -3.83 -20.20 -24.82
C LYS A 37 -3.38 -19.07 -23.91
N SER A 38 -3.27 -17.88 -24.52
CA SER A 38 -3.16 -16.62 -23.80
C SER A 38 -4.45 -16.48 -23.00
N TYR A 39 -4.40 -16.87 -21.73
CA TYR A 39 -5.45 -16.52 -20.80
C TYR A 39 -5.36 -15.00 -20.62
N ASP A 40 -6.42 -14.28 -21.02
CA ASP A 40 -6.55 -12.89 -20.64
C ASP A 40 -6.40 -12.79 -19.12
N ALA A 41 -5.51 -11.92 -18.66
CA ALA A 41 -5.38 -11.65 -17.24
C ALA A 41 -6.76 -11.22 -16.73
N VAL A 42 -7.31 -11.95 -15.77
CA VAL A 42 -8.56 -11.55 -15.12
C VAL A 42 -8.32 -10.20 -14.46
N VAL A 43 -8.80 -9.13 -15.11
CA VAL A 43 -8.70 -7.77 -14.57
C VAL A 43 -9.72 -7.66 -13.45
N PHE A 44 -9.22 -7.68 -12.20
CA PHE A 44 -10.03 -7.41 -11.04
C PHE A 44 -10.47 -5.93 -11.04
N ASP A 45 -11.78 -5.71 -10.98
CA ASP A 45 -12.37 -4.37 -10.94
C ASP A 45 -12.78 -4.02 -9.51
N VAL A 46 -12.04 -3.09 -8.90
CA VAL A 46 -12.30 -2.60 -7.54
C VAL A 46 -13.70 -2.02 -7.39
N LEU A 47 -14.34 -1.51 -8.45
CA LEU A 47 -15.67 -0.92 -8.35
C LEU A 47 -16.79 -1.96 -8.26
N LYS A 48 -16.50 -3.25 -8.54
CA LYS A 48 -17.48 -4.35 -8.49
C LYS A 48 -17.65 -4.96 -7.11
N VAL A 49 -16.72 -4.73 -6.20
CA VAL A 49 -16.83 -5.17 -4.79
C VAL A 49 -17.34 -4.00 -3.97
N THR A 50 -18.26 -4.25 -3.06
CA THR A 50 -18.88 -3.16 -2.29
C THR A 50 -17.90 -2.58 -1.25
N PRO A 51 -18.08 -1.31 -0.83
CA PRO A 51 -17.24 -0.72 0.22
C PRO A 51 -17.27 -1.51 1.54
N GLU A 52 -18.41 -2.15 1.85
CA GLU A 52 -18.61 -2.93 3.06
C GLU A 52 -17.87 -4.27 3.01
N GLU A 53 -17.88 -4.95 1.87
CA GLU A 53 -17.09 -6.17 1.66
C GLU A 53 -15.60 -5.87 1.78
N PHE A 54 -15.10 -4.80 1.14
CA PHE A 54 -13.69 -4.42 1.32
C PHE A 54 -13.35 -4.10 2.76
N ALA A 55 -14.14 -3.27 3.45
CA ALA A 55 -13.88 -2.94 4.84
C ALA A 55 -13.88 -4.18 5.74
N SER A 56 -14.77 -5.15 5.48
CA SER A 56 -14.84 -6.42 6.20
C SER A 56 -13.62 -7.30 5.92
N GLN A 57 -13.22 -7.44 4.65
CA GLN A 57 -12.05 -8.26 4.27
C GLN A 57 -10.73 -7.66 4.79
N ILE A 58 -10.56 -6.33 4.69
CA ILE A 58 -9.41 -5.65 5.28
C ILE A 58 -9.35 -5.91 6.78
N THR A 59 -10.48 -5.74 7.47
CA THR A 59 -10.59 -6.02 8.91
C THR A 59 -10.27 -7.48 9.24
N LEU A 60 -10.78 -8.44 8.47
CA LEU A 60 -10.49 -9.87 8.64
C LEU A 60 -9.00 -10.19 8.49
N MET A 61 -8.30 -9.50 7.58
CA MET A 61 -6.85 -9.65 7.39
C MET A 61 -6.04 -8.99 8.52
N ASP A 62 -6.53 -7.90 9.09
CA ASP A 62 -5.82 -7.14 10.12
C ASP A 62 -5.94 -7.79 11.51
N ILE A 63 -7.10 -8.40 11.84
CA ILE A 63 -7.37 -9.05 13.13
C ILE A 63 -6.27 -10.05 13.55
N PRO A 64 -5.90 -11.06 12.74
CA PRO A 64 -4.92 -12.06 13.19
C PRO A 64 -3.54 -11.45 13.43
N VAL A 65 -3.14 -10.46 12.63
CA VAL A 65 -1.84 -9.78 12.80
C VAL A 65 -1.83 -8.93 14.07
N PHE A 66 -2.92 -8.19 14.32
CA PHE A 66 -3.08 -7.40 15.55
C PHE A 66 -3.06 -8.28 16.80
N LYS A 67 -3.82 -9.38 16.78
CA LYS A 67 -3.90 -10.32 17.92
C LYS A 67 -2.60 -11.09 18.18
N ALA A 68 -1.70 -11.17 17.20
CA ALA A 68 -0.41 -11.84 17.35
C ALA A 68 0.64 -11.00 18.08
N ILE A 69 0.44 -9.67 18.20
CA ILE A 69 1.39 -8.78 18.87
C ILE A 69 1.53 -9.14 20.34
N GLN A 70 2.76 -9.45 20.77
CA GLN A 70 3.07 -9.76 22.15
C GLN A 70 3.45 -8.50 22.95
N PRO A 71 3.16 -8.44 24.26
CA PRO A 71 3.54 -7.31 25.12
C PRO A 71 5.04 -7.00 25.10
N GLU A 72 5.90 -8.02 25.00
CA GLU A 72 7.36 -7.88 24.99
C GLU A 72 7.84 -7.14 23.74
N GLU A 73 7.16 -7.33 22.60
CA GLU A 73 7.47 -6.59 21.37
C GLU A 73 7.24 -5.09 21.56
N LEU A 74 6.17 -4.72 22.26
CA LEU A 74 5.82 -3.34 22.59
C LEU A 74 6.79 -2.75 23.62
N ALA A 75 7.14 -3.51 24.66
CA ALA A 75 8.06 -3.06 25.70
C ALA A 75 9.50 -2.88 25.18
N SER A 76 9.92 -3.67 24.17
CA SER A 76 11.29 -3.61 23.62
C SER A 76 11.61 -2.31 22.86
N CYS A 77 10.58 -1.57 22.43
CA CYS A 77 10.72 -0.46 21.48
C CYS A 77 11.55 -0.84 20.23
N GLY A 78 11.49 -2.11 19.81
CA GLY A 78 12.38 -2.71 18.81
C GLY A 78 11.97 -2.48 17.35
N TRP A 79 10.74 -2.06 17.08
CA TRP A 79 10.18 -1.95 15.72
C TRP A 79 10.89 -0.94 14.80
N SER A 80 11.64 0.01 15.37
CA SER A 80 12.45 1.00 14.65
C SER A 80 13.94 0.64 14.57
N LYS A 81 14.38 -0.46 15.21
CA LYS A 81 15.79 -0.88 15.25
C LYS A 81 16.16 -1.73 14.03
N LYS A 82 17.45 -1.96 13.81
CA LYS A 82 17.95 -2.83 12.73
C LYS A 82 17.45 -4.26 12.89
N GLU A 83 17.34 -4.73 14.13
CA GLU A 83 16.92 -6.08 14.52
C GLU A 83 15.38 -6.19 14.70
N LYS A 84 14.60 -5.23 14.17
CA LYS A 84 13.14 -5.16 14.34
C LYS A 84 12.38 -6.45 14.00
N HIS A 85 12.87 -7.23 13.04
CA HIS A 85 12.25 -8.49 12.64
C HIS A 85 12.43 -9.61 13.69
N SER A 86 13.41 -9.48 14.58
CA SER A 86 13.60 -10.39 15.70
C SER A 86 12.96 -9.85 16.98
N LEU A 87 13.05 -8.53 17.21
CA LEU A 87 12.57 -7.90 18.45
C LEU A 87 11.05 -7.62 18.47
N ALA A 88 10.47 -7.30 17.32
CA ALA A 88 9.06 -6.91 17.22
C ALA A 88 8.42 -7.38 15.89
N PRO A 89 8.50 -8.69 15.55
CA PRO A 89 8.04 -9.21 14.27
C PRO A 89 6.58 -8.90 13.94
N ASN A 90 5.67 -8.99 14.92
CA ASN A 90 4.25 -8.78 14.71
C ASN A 90 3.91 -7.29 14.64
N VAL A 91 4.59 -6.43 15.40
CA VAL A 91 4.48 -4.97 15.24
C VAL A 91 4.90 -4.56 13.83
N VAL A 92 6.04 -5.09 13.34
CA VAL A 92 6.52 -4.83 11.98
C VAL A 92 5.55 -5.38 10.92
N ALA A 93 4.97 -6.57 11.14
CA ALA A 93 3.96 -7.12 10.26
C ALA A 93 2.69 -6.25 10.23
N PHE A 94 2.29 -5.68 11.35
CA PHE A 94 1.14 -4.78 11.43
C PHE A 94 1.41 -3.43 10.76
N THR A 95 2.62 -2.87 10.90
CA THR A 95 3.04 -1.70 10.10
C THR A 95 3.10 -2.03 8.60
N ARG A 96 3.50 -3.25 8.23
CA ARG A 96 3.47 -3.70 6.82
C ARG A 96 2.04 -3.75 6.28
N ARG A 97 1.07 -4.24 7.06
CA ARG A 97 -0.37 -4.22 6.72
C ARG A 97 -0.84 -2.80 6.42
N PHE A 98 -0.54 -1.84 7.29
CA PHE A 98 -0.83 -0.42 7.09
C PHE A 98 -0.29 0.09 5.74
N ASN A 99 0.99 -0.12 5.46
CA ASN A 99 1.63 0.36 4.24
C ASN A 99 1.09 -0.32 2.98
N GLN A 100 0.74 -1.61 3.07
CA GLN A 100 0.13 -2.33 1.95
C GLN A 100 -1.23 -1.74 1.56
N VAL A 101 -2.09 -1.46 2.55
CA VAL A 101 -3.40 -0.84 2.31
C VAL A 101 -3.22 0.57 1.74
N SER A 102 -2.34 1.40 2.32
CA SER A 102 -2.09 2.75 1.81
C SER A 102 -1.58 2.73 0.36
N PHE A 103 -0.61 1.86 0.06
CA PHE A 103 -0.08 1.72 -1.30
C PHE A 103 -1.14 1.23 -2.29
N TRP A 104 -1.98 0.27 -1.89
CA TRP A 104 -3.09 -0.22 -2.70
C TRP A 104 -4.04 0.92 -3.07
N VAL A 105 -4.48 1.72 -2.10
CA VAL A 105 -5.35 2.90 -2.34
C VAL A 105 -4.72 3.85 -3.36
N VAL A 106 -3.46 4.22 -3.16
CA VAL A 106 -2.76 5.14 -4.07
C VAL A 106 -2.66 4.53 -5.47
N ARG A 107 -2.29 3.25 -5.57
CA ARG A 107 -2.13 2.55 -6.85
C ARG A 107 -3.43 2.54 -7.63
N GLU A 108 -4.53 2.03 -7.05
CA GLU A 108 -5.81 1.90 -7.74
C GLU A 108 -6.34 3.24 -8.27
N ILE A 109 -6.15 4.33 -7.51
CA ILE A 109 -6.55 5.67 -7.96
C ILE A 109 -5.66 6.15 -9.11
N LEU A 110 -4.33 5.97 -9.02
CA LEU A 110 -3.41 6.49 -10.03
C LEU A 110 -3.43 5.68 -11.33
N THR A 111 -3.78 4.40 -11.29
CA THR A 111 -3.84 3.52 -12.46
C THR A 111 -5.21 3.53 -13.16
N ALA A 112 -6.17 4.32 -12.67
CA ALA A 112 -7.48 4.46 -13.28
C ALA A 112 -7.40 5.03 -14.70
N GLN A 113 -8.07 4.38 -15.66
CA GLN A 113 -7.96 4.67 -17.09
C GLN A 113 -8.51 6.04 -17.50
N THR A 114 -9.53 6.55 -16.79
CA THR A 114 -10.15 7.83 -17.10
C THR A 114 -10.34 8.67 -15.84
N LEU A 115 -10.48 10.00 -16.01
CA LEU A 115 -10.77 10.91 -14.91
C LEU A 115 -12.08 10.54 -14.18
N LYS A 116 -13.11 10.12 -14.92
CA LYS A 116 -14.41 9.73 -14.36
C LYS A 116 -14.27 8.48 -13.48
N ILE A 117 -13.67 7.42 -14.01
CA ILE A 117 -13.41 6.18 -13.26
C ILE A 117 -12.54 6.46 -12.03
N ARG A 118 -11.52 7.32 -12.19
CA ARG A 118 -10.67 7.71 -11.05
C ARG A 118 -11.44 8.40 -9.93
N ALA A 119 -12.39 9.26 -10.27
CA ALA A 119 -13.25 9.92 -9.28
C ALA A 119 -14.21 8.93 -8.61
N GLU A 120 -14.72 7.94 -9.34
CA GLU A 120 -15.53 6.85 -8.80
C GLU A 120 -14.72 5.97 -7.82
N ILE A 121 -13.48 5.60 -8.18
CA ILE A 121 -12.56 4.85 -7.30
C ILE A 121 -12.22 5.66 -6.05
N LEU A 122 -11.96 6.96 -6.19
CA LEU A 122 -11.68 7.84 -5.05
C LEU A 122 -12.90 7.94 -4.11
N SER A 123 -14.11 8.13 -4.66
CA SER A 123 -15.38 8.06 -3.91
C SER A 123 -15.54 6.70 -3.21
N HIS A 124 -15.17 5.62 -3.89
CA HIS A 124 -15.23 4.27 -3.35
C HIS A 124 -14.34 4.11 -2.11
N PHE A 125 -13.11 4.60 -2.13
CA PHE A 125 -12.22 4.57 -0.96
C PHE A 125 -12.70 5.44 0.20
N VAL A 126 -13.34 6.58 -0.06
CA VAL A 126 -14.00 7.37 1.00
C VAL A 126 -15.10 6.56 1.69
N LYS A 127 -15.88 5.79 0.91
CA LYS A 127 -16.92 4.90 1.46
C LYS A 127 -16.33 3.71 2.22
N ILE A 128 -15.23 3.12 1.73
CA ILE A 128 -14.49 2.07 2.46
C ILE A 128 -13.99 2.62 3.80
N ALA A 129 -13.37 3.81 3.81
CA ALA A 129 -12.90 4.44 5.03
C ALA A 129 -14.05 4.66 6.03
N LYS A 130 -15.21 5.13 5.56
CA LYS A 130 -16.41 5.23 6.40
C LYS A 130 -16.82 3.86 6.98
N LYS A 131 -16.82 2.80 6.17
CA LYS A 131 -17.14 1.44 6.63
C LYS A 131 -16.11 0.89 7.63
N LEU A 132 -14.83 1.21 7.46
CA LEU A 132 -13.80 0.88 8.45
C LEU A 132 -14.03 1.58 9.79
N LEU A 133 -14.53 2.82 9.77
CA LEU A 133 -14.96 3.51 10.99
C LEU A 133 -16.17 2.82 11.64
N GLU A 134 -17.19 2.42 10.86
CA GLU A 134 -18.35 1.66 11.35
C GLU A 134 -17.93 0.33 12.02
N LEU A 135 -16.86 -0.31 11.53
CA LEU A 135 -16.26 -1.52 12.09
C LEU A 135 -15.27 -1.25 13.24
N ASN A 136 -15.05 0.00 13.62
CA ASN A 136 -14.03 0.42 14.59
C ASN A 136 -12.60 -0.07 14.25
N ASN A 137 -12.28 -0.27 12.96
CA ASN A 137 -10.94 -0.58 12.49
C ASN A 137 -10.18 0.73 12.19
N LEU A 138 -9.67 1.35 13.25
CA LEU A 138 -8.94 2.62 13.17
C LEU A 138 -7.57 2.48 12.53
N HIS A 139 -6.96 1.30 12.60
CA HIS A 139 -5.69 1.00 11.93
C HIS A 139 -5.80 1.21 10.41
N SER A 140 -6.73 0.50 9.78
CA SER A 140 -6.91 0.60 8.33
C SER A 140 -7.65 1.85 7.90
N LEU A 141 -8.53 2.42 8.75
CA LEU A 141 -9.09 3.75 8.51
C LEU A 141 -7.98 4.79 8.34
N MET A 142 -7.03 4.84 9.28
CA MET A 142 -5.89 5.77 9.22
C MET A 142 -5.04 5.51 7.97
N SER A 143 -4.83 4.25 7.61
CA SER A 143 -4.11 3.86 6.38
C SER A 143 -4.76 4.43 5.12
N VAL A 144 -6.08 4.33 4.98
CA VAL A 144 -6.82 4.86 3.82
C VAL A 144 -6.84 6.40 3.83
N VAL A 145 -7.12 7.03 4.98
CA VAL A 145 -7.17 8.51 5.09
C VAL A 145 -5.81 9.12 4.75
N SER A 146 -4.73 8.60 5.33
CA SER A 146 -3.37 9.06 5.04
C SER A 146 -2.96 8.85 3.59
N ALA A 147 -3.41 7.77 2.94
CA ALA A 147 -3.19 7.54 1.52
C ALA A 147 -3.90 8.59 0.64
N LEU A 148 -5.15 8.93 0.97
CA LEU A 148 -5.91 9.98 0.27
C LEU A 148 -5.30 11.38 0.47
N GLN A 149 -4.71 11.64 1.63
CA GLN A 149 -3.98 12.89 1.92
C GLN A 149 -2.54 12.90 1.39
N SER A 150 -2.02 11.77 0.95
CA SER A 150 -0.66 11.70 0.42
C SER A 150 -0.50 12.61 -0.81
N ALA A 151 0.68 13.21 -0.97
CA ALA A 151 0.99 14.11 -2.07
C ALA A 151 0.52 13.63 -3.47
N PRO A 152 0.64 12.34 -3.86
CA PRO A 152 0.14 11.87 -5.16
C PRO A 152 -1.37 11.94 -5.34
N ILE A 153 -2.15 11.83 -4.27
CA ILE A 153 -3.62 11.82 -4.34
C ILE A 153 -4.18 13.21 -4.05
N PHE A 154 -3.66 13.89 -3.03
CA PHE A 154 -4.13 15.21 -2.60
C PHE A 154 -4.07 16.25 -3.73
N ARG A 155 -3.02 16.22 -4.56
CA ARG A 155 -2.85 17.16 -5.66
C ARG A 155 -3.81 16.96 -6.85
N LEU A 156 -4.62 15.90 -6.87
CA LEU A 156 -5.51 15.57 -7.99
C LEU A 156 -6.78 16.44 -8.02
N THR A 157 -6.62 17.75 -8.08
CA THR A 157 -7.70 18.76 -7.93
C THR A 157 -8.93 18.47 -8.81
N LYS A 158 -8.73 18.09 -10.07
CA LYS A 158 -9.83 17.73 -11.00
C LYS A 158 -10.62 16.49 -10.53
N THR A 159 -9.95 15.51 -9.94
CA THR A 159 -10.59 14.29 -9.43
C THR A 159 -11.40 14.62 -8.18
N TRP A 160 -10.81 15.36 -7.24
CA TRP A 160 -11.49 15.81 -6.02
C TRP A 160 -12.71 16.69 -6.33
N ALA A 161 -12.63 17.53 -7.36
CA ALA A 161 -13.74 18.38 -7.79
C ALA A 161 -14.98 17.57 -8.18
N LEU A 162 -14.80 16.38 -8.77
CA LEU A 162 -15.88 15.49 -9.24
C LEU A 162 -16.60 14.69 -8.14
N LEU A 163 -16.07 14.67 -6.91
CA LEU A 163 -16.80 14.06 -5.81
C LEU A 163 -18.11 14.81 -5.54
N ASN A 164 -19.18 14.07 -5.30
CA ASN A 164 -20.42 14.64 -4.79
C ASN A 164 -20.21 15.23 -3.38
N ARG A 165 -21.13 16.12 -2.96
CA ARG A 165 -21.04 16.80 -1.66
C ARG A 165 -21.01 15.84 -0.47
N LYS A 166 -21.76 14.73 -0.54
CA LYS A 166 -21.85 13.75 0.55
C LYS A 166 -20.52 13.06 0.80
N ASP A 167 -19.83 12.65 -0.26
CA ASP A 167 -18.54 11.97 -0.16
C ASP A 167 -17.45 12.96 0.28
N LYS A 168 -17.44 14.20 -0.22
CA LYS A 168 -16.53 15.26 0.27
C LYS A 168 -16.66 15.48 1.77
N THR A 169 -17.88 15.72 2.26
CA THR A 169 -18.14 15.93 3.69
C THR A 169 -17.84 14.69 4.52
N THR A 170 -18.01 13.48 3.97
CA THR A 170 -17.61 12.25 4.65
C THR A 170 -16.10 12.21 4.83
N PHE A 171 -15.33 12.49 3.78
CA PHE A 171 -13.86 12.52 3.86
C PHE A 171 -13.37 13.58 4.85
N GLU A 172 -13.91 14.81 4.79
CA GLU A 172 -13.55 15.90 5.72
C GLU A 172 -13.76 15.50 7.19
N LYS A 173 -14.85 14.80 7.51
CA LYS A 173 -15.12 14.29 8.86
C LYS A 173 -14.13 13.21 9.30
N LEU A 174 -13.79 12.28 8.40
CA LEU A 174 -12.84 11.22 8.67
C LEU A 174 -11.43 11.78 8.89
N ASP A 175 -11.01 12.71 8.04
CA ASP A 175 -9.76 13.44 8.17
C ASP A 175 -9.70 14.21 9.50
N TYR A 176 -10.75 14.97 9.81
CA TYR A 176 -10.84 15.70 11.08
C TYR A 176 -10.67 14.77 12.29
N LEU A 177 -11.33 13.61 12.29
CA LEU A 177 -11.24 12.62 13.37
C LEU A 177 -9.84 12.01 13.50
N MET A 178 -9.18 11.73 12.36
CA MET A 178 -7.87 11.08 12.25
C MET A 178 -6.68 12.06 12.26
N SER A 179 -6.93 13.35 12.40
CA SER A 179 -5.90 14.37 12.40
C SER A 179 -4.85 14.15 13.51
N LYS A 180 -3.60 14.49 13.18
CA LYS A 180 -2.45 14.45 14.11
C LYS A 180 -2.45 15.59 15.13
N GLU A 181 -3.37 16.55 14.98
CA GLU A 181 -3.52 17.72 15.85
C GLU A 181 -3.59 17.33 17.33
N ASP A 182 -2.88 18.10 18.17
CA ASP A 182 -2.81 17.90 19.62
C ASP A 182 -2.48 16.43 19.99
N ASN A 183 -1.47 15.86 19.32
CA ASN A 183 -1.04 14.46 19.50
C ASN A 183 -2.19 13.46 19.34
N TYR A 184 -2.92 13.59 18.24
CA TYR A 184 -4.08 12.75 17.91
C TYR A 184 -5.20 12.79 18.96
N LYS A 185 -5.44 13.94 19.59
CA LYS A 185 -6.41 14.09 20.69
C LYS A 185 -7.76 13.46 20.39
N ARG A 186 -8.34 13.77 19.22
CA ARG A 186 -9.66 13.27 18.82
C ARG A 186 -9.68 11.77 18.60
N THR A 187 -8.65 11.21 17.96
CA THR A 187 -8.50 9.76 17.81
C THR A 187 -8.36 9.07 19.17
N ARG A 188 -7.58 9.65 20.10
CA ARG A 188 -7.43 9.13 21.47
C ARG A 188 -8.75 9.15 22.24
N GLU A 189 -9.48 10.26 22.18
CA GLU A 189 -10.81 10.41 22.80
C GLU A 189 -11.82 9.41 22.23
N TYR A 190 -11.82 9.23 20.91
CA TYR A 190 -12.65 8.23 20.24
C TYR A 190 -12.31 6.81 20.69
N ILE A 191 -11.02 6.41 20.72
CA ILE A 191 -10.61 5.10 21.22
C ILE A 191 -11.09 4.88 22.66
N ARG A 192 -11.02 5.91 23.52
CA ARG A 192 -11.49 5.83 24.91
C ARG A 192 -13.01 5.67 25.03
N SER A 193 -13.80 6.05 24.03
CA SER A 193 -15.25 5.85 24.04
C SER A 193 -15.65 4.43 23.61
N LEU A 194 -14.76 3.69 22.93
CA LEU A 194 -15.01 2.33 22.40
C LEU A 194 -14.83 1.19 23.44
N LYS A 195 -14.80 1.46 24.75
CA LYS A 195 -14.43 0.49 25.80
C LYS A 195 -15.21 -0.83 25.81
N MET A 196 -16.40 -0.87 25.21
CA MET A 196 -17.31 -2.02 25.24
C MET A 196 -17.60 -2.60 23.85
N VAL A 197 -16.84 -2.20 22.83
CA VAL A 197 -16.99 -2.71 21.47
C VAL A 197 -15.66 -3.21 20.91
N PRO A 198 -15.65 -4.32 20.14
CA PRO A 198 -14.44 -4.77 19.46
C PRO A 198 -13.90 -3.66 18.55
N SER A 199 -12.59 -3.42 18.61
CA SER A 199 -11.92 -2.40 17.80
C SER A 199 -10.48 -2.80 17.50
N ILE A 200 -9.94 -2.26 16.40
CA ILE A 200 -8.52 -2.37 16.04
C ILE A 200 -7.92 -0.97 16.13
N PRO A 201 -7.10 -0.67 17.15
CA PRO A 201 -6.57 0.68 17.35
C PRO A 201 -5.50 1.00 16.30
N TYR A 202 -5.34 2.29 15.99
CA TYR A 202 -4.17 2.77 15.26
C TYR A 202 -2.95 2.71 16.19
N LEU A 203 -2.10 1.70 15.96
CA LEU A 203 -1.03 1.32 16.88
C LEU A 203 -0.06 2.47 17.18
N GLU A 204 0.26 3.35 16.22
CA GLU A 204 1.20 4.46 16.47
C GLU A 204 0.72 5.42 17.58
N VAL A 205 -0.60 5.64 17.71
CA VAL A 205 -1.16 6.46 18.81
C VAL A 205 -0.97 5.77 20.17
N CYS A 206 -1.05 4.44 20.22
CA CYS A 206 -0.76 3.64 21.40
C CYS A 206 0.75 3.61 21.71
N LEU A 207 1.59 3.50 20.68
CA LEU A 207 3.05 3.45 20.83
C LEU A 207 3.65 4.76 21.35
N LEU A 208 3.03 5.90 21.06
CA LEU A 208 3.44 7.22 21.57
C LEU A 208 3.26 7.37 23.10
N VAL A 209 2.64 6.41 23.79
CA VAL A 209 2.49 6.40 25.25
C VAL A 209 3.71 5.76 25.94
N PHE A 210 4.53 4.99 25.21
CA PHE A 210 5.74 4.41 25.78
C PHE A 210 6.86 5.46 25.79
N PRO A 211 7.51 5.71 26.95
CA PRO A 211 8.67 6.56 27.00
C PRO A 211 9.76 5.96 26.09
N LYS A 212 10.28 6.77 25.17
CA LYS A 212 11.51 6.44 24.47
C LYS A 212 12.63 6.58 25.50
N ASN A 213 13.06 5.46 26.07
CA ASN A 213 14.29 5.40 26.87
C ASN A 213 15.50 5.71 26.00
#